data_AF-A0A7S3W3Q1-F1
#
_entry.id   AF-A0A7S3W3Q1-F1
#
_cell.length_a   1.000
_cell.length_b   1.000
_cell.length_c   1.000
_cell.angle_alpha   90.00
_cell.angle_beta   90.00
_cell.angle_gamma   90.00
#
_symmetry.space_group_name_H-M   'P 1'
#
loop_
_entity.id
_entity.type
_entity.pdbx_description
1 polymer ?
#
loop_
_entity_poly.entity_id
_entity_poly.type
_entity_poly.pdbx_seq_one_letter_code
_entity_poly.pdbx_strand_id
1 'polypeptide(L)'
;MLSKITQGVKRGATKNAVKAFSTQDDSKLRSFVQDDTSMQASEQYMQFSKKPIMNNFGELPRGEIPESLKFTRQCQATTLSNGIRVVTEKSNSQVPTVGVYVGAGSRQDTLETTGASHALQQMLLRGTSQRSKHDFAEEIEAMGARYTSEPGRERTGFQLKVFKGDVNKAVALLGDAVSNSTLDAGEFELLKQELGEHHEANHTRYEETTLENVHFNVYREHMMGQPIKGDRDQVQNLNVDALRNYHAANYYGDNIVIVGTGDLNHEAFVDQVNQHFHTLSKSVEAKATNSERPIYIPALLFIRDDEMVNSNVGVFYDAPSIKDADYYGFLLLQNMFGNYRIDQHAEHLNDVKKQYNSMHALLGDLVDVTHANAHYNAYSDCGIFGNYFYGNEVFTRQMNYCGVCLPTIYSHYLNDVEVIRGRNALYNKLMLAESTDEVNKEIGAQFLLLNRRIHRSEIASRVAHMDNYHMKHMCNEWFYDAEPSFTNWGPIEQVSQVGSYKYFKVNTMSTVSNAHHSLFT
;
A
#
# COMPACT_ATOMS: atom_id res chain seq x y z
N MET A 1 62.22 -38.68 -6.53
CA MET A 1 63.22 -37.69 -6.07
C MET A 1 62.46 -36.42 -5.73
N LEU A 2 61.88 -36.27 -4.54
CA LEU A 2 62.52 -36.37 -3.22
C LEU A 2 63.76 -35.48 -3.13
N SER A 3 63.72 -34.64 -2.10
CA SER A 3 64.83 -33.89 -1.49
C SER A 3 65.44 -32.76 -2.33
N LYS A 4 65.22 -31.53 -1.87
CA LYS A 4 66.25 -30.51 -1.59
C LYS A 4 65.70 -29.08 -1.69
N ILE A 5 64.67 -28.74 -0.89
CA ILE A 5 64.56 -27.39 -0.31
C ILE A 5 64.07 -27.57 1.13
N THR A 6 64.91 -28.21 1.93
CA THR A 6 64.79 -28.26 3.38
C THR A 6 66.21 -28.21 3.90
N GLN A 7 66.64 -27.04 4.37
CA GLN A 7 67.57 -26.83 5.48
C GLN A 7 68.06 -25.38 5.47
N GLY A 8 67.82 -24.67 6.57
CA GLY A 8 68.70 -23.56 6.94
C GLY A 8 68.05 -22.27 7.40
N VAL A 9 67.12 -22.30 8.38
CA VAL A 9 67.12 -21.22 9.38
C VAL A 9 66.90 -21.83 10.76
N LYS A 10 67.94 -21.73 11.58
CA LYS A 10 68.04 -22.23 12.95
C LYS A 10 67.06 -21.49 13.87
N ARG A 11 66.37 -22.27 14.71
CA ARG A 11 65.73 -21.84 15.97
C ARG A 11 66.74 -21.05 16.81
N GLY A 12 66.50 -19.75 17.00
CA GLY A 12 67.38 -18.92 17.82
C GLY A 12 66.97 -17.45 17.89
N ALA A 13 65.68 -17.13 18.01
CA ALA A 13 65.24 -15.74 18.22
C ALA A 13 63.88 -15.58 18.95
N THR A 14 63.39 -16.60 19.67
CA THR A 14 62.10 -16.56 20.37
C THR A 14 62.15 -17.09 21.81
N LYS A 15 63.30 -16.92 22.48
CA LYS A 15 63.44 -17.22 23.92
C LYS A 15 63.92 -16.06 24.80
N ASN A 16 64.30 -14.91 24.22
CA ASN A 16 64.70 -13.72 25.00
C ASN A 16 63.64 -12.61 25.05
N ALA A 17 62.50 -12.73 24.35
CA ALA A 17 61.38 -11.80 24.48
C ALA A 17 60.34 -12.24 25.53
N VAL A 18 60.37 -13.52 25.95
CA VAL A 18 59.38 -14.10 26.89
C VAL A 18 59.88 -14.09 28.35
N LYS A 19 61.08 -13.58 28.61
CA LYS A 19 61.68 -13.53 29.97
C LYS A 19 61.92 -12.13 30.54
N ALA A 20 61.52 -11.07 29.81
CA ALA A 20 61.66 -9.68 30.27
C ALA A 20 60.35 -9.07 30.81
N PHE A 21 59.24 -9.82 30.80
CA PHE A 21 57.92 -9.32 31.23
C PHE A 21 57.33 -10.07 32.44
N SER A 22 58.08 -10.94 33.12
CA SER A 22 57.53 -11.77 34.21
C SER A 22 57.98 -11.38 35.63
N THR A 23 58.63 -10.24 35.83
CA THR A 23 59.02 -9.79 37.17
C THR A 23 59.10 -8.26 37.24
N GLN A 24 57.95 -7.59 37.35
CA GLN A 24 57.83 -6.27 37.97
C GLN A 24 56.35 -5.99 38.29
N ASP A 25 56.05 -6.00 39.59
CA ASP A 25 54.88 -5.43 40.28
C ASP A 25 53.57 -5.26 39.49
N ASP A 26 52.80 -6.33 39.46
CA ASP A 26 51.40 -6.41 39.01
C ASP A 26 50.41 -5.62 39.90
N SER A 27 50.91 -4.94 40.95
CA SER A 27 50.12 -4.12 41.88
C SER A 27 50.07 -2.64 41.50
N LYS A 28 51.06 -2.12 40.74
CA LYS A 28 51.10 -0.72 40.28
C LYS A 28 50.44 -0.49 38.92
N LEU A 29 50.31 -1.52 38.08
CA LEU A 29 49.59 -1.43 36.81
C LEU A 29 48.06 -1.48 37.00
N ARG A 30 47.57 -2.03 38.11
CA ARG A 30 46.14 -2.03 38.45
C ARG A 30 45.62 -0.68 38.93
N SER A 31 46.47 0.23 39.43
CA SER A 31 46.03 1.57 39.84
C SER A 31 45.91 2.56 38.68
N PHE A 32 46.65 2.36 37.57
CA PHE A 32 46.53 3.24 36.39
C PHE A 32 45.38 2.88 35.45
N VAL A 33 44.80 1.69 35.59
CA VAL A 33 43.63 1.23 34.79
C VAL A 33 42.30 1.50 35.52
N GLN A 34 42.33 1.87 36.81
CA GLN A 34 41.12 2.18 37.57
C GLN A 34 40.72 3.66 37.57
N ASP A 35 41.64 4.59 37.29
CA ASP A 35 41.35 6.02 37.40
C ASP A 35 40.86 6.70 36.09
N ASP A 36 41.01 6.07 34.92
CA ASP A 36 40.54 6.63 33.63
C ASP A 36 39.15 6.14 33.19
N THR A 37 38.49 5.29 33.98
CA THR A 37 37.08 4.88 33.76
C THR A 37 36.06 5.71 34.53
N SER A 38 36.48 6.78 35.21
CA SER A 38 35.56 7.79 35.71
C SER A 38 35.71 9.09 34.91
N MET A 39 35.11 9.12 33.72
CA MET A 39 34.46 10.38 33.34
C MET A 39 33.37 10.62 34.38
N GLN A 40 33.70 11.33 35.46
CA GLN A 40 32.69 12.00 36.24
C GLN A 40 31.97 12.91 35.24
N ALA A 41 30.71 12.62 34.98
CA ALA A 41 29.86 13.47 34.17
C ALA A 41 29.98 14.88 34.73
N SER A 42 30.64 15.78 33.99
CA SER A 42 30.62 17.19 34.36
C SER A 42 29.15 17.60 34.39
N GLU A 43 28.70 18.12 35.52
CA GLU A 43 27.29 18.46 35.77
C GLU A 43 26.74 19.53 34.80
N GLN A 44 27.53 20.00 33.84
CA GLN A 44 27.20 21.06 32.89
C GLN A 44 26.54 20.59 31.57
N TYR A 45 26.29 19.29 31.37
CA TYR A 45 25.47 18.80 30.24
C TYR A 45 24.21 18.02 30.69
N MET A 46 23.64 18.39 31.85
CA MET A 46 22.38 17.82 32.36
C MET A 46 21.15 18.50 31.74
N GLN A 47 20.97 18.42 30.41
CA GLN A 47 19.75 18.89 29.74
C GLN A 47 18.76 17.78 29.39
N PHE A 48 19.12 16.50 29.60
CA PHE A 48 18.21 15.37 29.40
C PHE A 48 17.97 14.62 30.72
N SER A 49 16.70 14.53 31.08
CA SER A 49 16.16 13.91 32.30
C SER A 49 16.75 12.51 32.58
N LYS A 50 17.18 12.25 33.83
CA LYS A 50 17.56 10.92 34.36
C LYS A 50 16.37 9.95 34.51
N LYS A 51 15.18 10.29 34.00
CA LYS A 51 14.06 9.34 34.00
C LYS A 51 14.43 8.16 33.11
N PRO A 52 14.19 6.90 33.55
CA PRO A 52 14.37 5.75 32.68
C PRO A 52 13.57 5.98 31.39
N ILE A 53 14.19 5.62 30.25
CA ILE A 53 13.48 5.42 28.97
C ILE A 53 12.24 4.60 29.32
N MET A 54 11.04 5.06 28.97
CA MET A 54 9.76 4.45 29.37
C MET A 54 9.86 2.92 29.49
N ASN A 55 9.77 2.38 30.71
CA ASN A 55 9.81 0.93 30.94
C ASN A 55 8.54 0.22 30.44
N ASN A 56 7.51 0.99 30.08
CA ASN A 56 6.26 0.51 29.51
C ASN A 56 5.88 1.44 28.37
N PHE A 57 5.95 0.94 27.13
CA PHE A 57 5.56 1.69 25.92
C PHE A 57 4.02 1.69 25.70
N GLY A 58 3.24 1.36 26.73
CA GLY A 58 1.80 1.07 26.61
C GLY A 58 1.55 -0.32 26.03
N GLU A 59 2.46 -1.26 26.28
CA GLU A 59 2.38 -2.61 25.73
C GLU A 59 1.20 -3.36 26.34
N LEU A 60 0.30 -3.80 25.47
CA LEU A 60 -0.72 -4.76 25.86
C LEU A 60 -0.11 -6.17 25.90
N PRO A 61 -0.55 -7.04 26.81
CA PRO A 61 -0.19 -8.45 26.79
C PRO A 61 -0.39 -9.06 25.39
N ARG A 62 0.43 -10.06 25.06
CA ARG A 62 0.35 -10.73 23.75
C ARG A 62 -1.07 -11.23 23.48
N GLY A 63 -1.61 -10.90 22.31
CA GLY A 63 -2.97 -11.26 21.92
C GLY A 63 -4.08 -10.34 22.45
N GLU A 64 -3.77 -9.40 23.35
CA GLU A 64 -4.72 -8.39 23.80
C GLU A 64 -4.79 -7.20 22.83
N ILE A 65 -6.01 -6.66 22.70
CA ILE A 65 -6.31 -5.50 21.86
C ILE A 65 -6.89 -4.37 22.72
N PRO A 66 -6.72 -3.10 22.31
CA PRO A 66 -7.33 -1.96 22.98
C PRO A 66 -8.84 -2.15 23.16
N GLU A 67 -9.38 -1.74 24.30
CA GLU A 67 -10.80 -1.93 24.64
C GLU A 67 -11.73 -1.33 23.58
N SER A 68 -11.37 -0.17 23.02
CA SER A 68 -12.10 0.51 21.94
C SER A 68 -12.21 -0.32 20.66
N LEU A 69 -11.22 -1.17 20.38
CA LEU A 69 -11.21 -2.06 19.21
C LEU A 69 -11.99 -3.35 19.43
N LYS A 70 -12.33 -3.71 20.68
CA LYS A 70 -13.19 -4.87 20.96
C LYS A 70 -14.62 -4.65 20.51
N PHE A 71 -15.08 -3.40 20.45
CA PHE A 71 -16.42 -3.08 20.00
C PHE A 71 -16.57 -3.19 18.48
N THR A 72 -17.46 -4.08 18.05
CA THR A 72 -17.86 -4.29 16.65
C THR A 72 -19.26 -3.76 16.39
N ARG A 73 -19.43 -3.04 15.28
CA ARG A 73 -20.75 -2.62 14.81
C ARG A 73 -21.51 -3.82 14.24
N GLN A 74 -22.83 -3.82 14.41
CA GLN A 74 -23.69 -4.86 13.86
C GLN A 74 -23.71 -4.76 12.33
N CYS A 75 -23.28 -5.82 11.66
CA CYS A 75 -23.34 -5.98 10.21
C CYS A 75 -24.38 -7.05 9.86
N GLN A 76 -25.24 -6.78 8.89
CA GLN A 76 -26.23 -7.71 8.36
C GLN A 76 -26.03 -7.84 6.86
N ALA A 77 -26.22 -9.05 6.33
CA ALA A 77 -26.09 -9.33 4.91
C ALA A 77 -27.24 -10.21 4.44
N THR A 78 -27.84 -9.85 3.32
CA THR A 78 -28.91 -10.59 2.64
C THR A 78 -28.51 -10.77 1.17
N THR A 79 -28.74 -11.96 0.61
CA THR A 79 -28.53 -12.21 -0.83
C THR A 79 -29.88 -12.26 -1.52
N LEU A 80 -30.06 -11.43 -2.54
CA LEU A 80 -31.28 -11.38 -3.35
C LEU A 80 -31.39 -12.59 -4.28
N SER A 81 -32.57 -12.81 -4.84
CA SER A 81 -32.81 -13.92 -5.79
C SER A 81 -31.97 -13.79 -7.06
N ASN A 82 -31.65 -12.56 -7.47
CA ASN A 82 -30.75 -12.25 -8.57
C ASN A 82 -29.26 -12.26 -8.16
N GLY A 83 -28.89 -12.79 -6.99
CA GLY A 83 -27.48 -12.95 -6.60
C GLY A 83 -26.81 -11.74 -5.96
N ILE A 84 -27.41 -10.56 -6.06
CA ILE A 84 -26.87 -9.34 -5.44
C ILE A 84 -26.79 -9.52 -3.93
N ARG A 85 -25.62 -9.21 -3.38
CA ARG A 85 -25.37 -9.22 -1.94
C ARG A 85 -25.60 -7.83 -1.38
N VAL A 86 -26.59 -7.70 -0.50
CA VAL A 86 -26.94 -6.45 0.17
C VAL A 86 -26.42 -6.49 1.59
N VAL A 87 -25.53 -5.56 1.92
CA VAL A 87 -24.86 -5.50 3.22
C VAL A 87 -25.16 -4.18 3.90
N THR A 88 -25.47 -4.21 5.19
CA THR A 88 -25.64 -2.99 5.97
C THR A 88 -24.84 -3.02 7.26
N GLU A 89 -24.16 -1.94 7.59
CA GLU A 89 -23.53 -1.73 8.90
C GLU A 89 -24.15 -0.50 9.56
N LYS A 90 -24.90 -0.73 10.65
CA LYS A 90 -25.64 0.33 11.33
C LYS A 90 -24.73 1.17 12.22
N SER A 91 -24.86 2.49 12.12
CA SER A 91 -24.24 3.46 13.02
C SER A 91 -25.21 4.60 13.34
N ASN A 92 -24.86 5.49 14.28
CA ASN A 92 -25.70 6.64 14.64
C ASN A 92 -25.56 7.83 13.66
N SER A 93 -24.85 7.67 12.55
CA SER A 93 -24.61 8.73 11.58
C SER A 93 -25.90 9.10 10.83
N GLN A 94 -26.29 10.37 10.90
CA GLN A 94 -27.42 10.93 10.15
C GLN A 94 -27.10 11.23 8.67
N VAL A 95 -25.85 10.97 8.25
CA VAL A 95 -25.38 11.05 6.88
C VAL A 95 -24.93 9.68 6.37
N PRO A 96 -25.89 8.78 6.08
CA PRO A 96 -25.57 7.46 5.56
C PRO A 96 -24.90 7.52 4.18
N THR A 97 -24.16 6.46 3.87
CA THR A 97 -23.56 6.23 2.55
C THR A 97 -24.14 4.97 1.94
N VAL A 98 -24.56 5.08 0.69
CA VAL A 98 -24.98 3.97 -0.17
C VAL A 98 -23.86 3.75 -1.19
N GLY A 99 -23.40 2.51 -1.33
CA GLY A 99 -22.36 2.15 -2.29
C GLY A 99 -22.73 0.95 -3.13
N VAL A 100 -22.38 0.97 -4.41
CA VAL A 100 -22.45 -0.17 -5.32
C VAL A 100 -21.03 -0.56 -5.71
N TYR A 101 -20.69 -1.82 -5.52
CA TYR A 101 -19.36 -2.36 -5.81
C TYR A 101 -19.50 -3.51 -6.79
N VAL A 102 -18.82 -3.37 -7.92
CA VAL A 102 -18.76 -4.40 -8.97
C VAL A 102 -17.40 -5.06 -8.88
N GLY A 103 -17.35 -6.40 -8.84
CA GLY A 103 -16.11 -7.19 -8.88
C GLY A 103 -15.49 -7.25 -10.28
N ALA A 104 -15.32 -6.08 -10.89
CA ALA A 104 -14.64 -5.92 -12.15
C ALA A 104 -13.93 -4.56 -12.21
N GLY A 105 -12.81 -4.51 -12.90
CA GLY A 105 -11.98 -3.33 -13.13
C GLY A 105 -11.05 -3.53 -14.32
N SER A 106 -9.94 -2.79 -14.37
CA SER A 106 -9.03 -2.85 -15.52
C SER A 106 -8.41 -4.24 -15.77
N ARG A 107 -8.42 -5.15 -14.78
CA ARG A 107 -8.04 -6.56 -14.98
C ARG A 107 -8.94 -7.27 -15.99
N GLN A 108 -10.21 -6.89 -16.09
CA GLN A 108 -11.19 -7.48 -17.01
C GLN A 108 -11.22 -6.79 -18.39
N ASP A 109 -10.42 -5.74 -18.61
CA ASP A 109 -10.21 -5.20 -19.95
C ASP A 109 -9.43 -6.21 -20.83
N THR A 110 -9.35 -5.91 -22.12
CA THR A 110 -8.43 -6.58 -23.06
C THR A 110 -7.37 -5.58 -23.51
N LEU A 111 -6.28 -6.04 -24.13
CA LEU A 111 -5.26 -5.12 -24.66
C LEU A 111 -5.88 -4.15 -25.68
N GLU A 112 -6.83 -4.62 -26.49
CA GLU A 112 -7.55 -3.85 -27.50
C GLU A 112 -8.60 -2.88 -26.90
N THR A 113 -9.06 -3.13 -25.68
CA THR A 113 -10.09 -2.33 -25.01
C THR A 113 -9.62 -1.73 -23.68
N THR A 114 -8.32 -1.55 -23.50
CA THR A 114 -7.75 -1.02 -22.25
C THR A 114 -8.33 0.36 -21.96
N GLY A 115 -8.89 0.54 -20.76
CA GLY A 115 -9.58 1.76 -20.34
C GLY A 115 -11.10 1.71 -20.49
N ALA A 116 -11.65 0.63 -21.06
CA ALA A 116 -13.10 0.45 -21.16
C ALA A 116 -13.78 0.42 -19.79
N SER A 117 -13.15 -0.20 -18.78
CA SER A 117 -13.68 -0.21 -17.41
C SER A 117 -13.85 1.20 -16.83
N HIS A 118 -12.85 2.06 -17.00
CA HIS A 118 -12.86 3.44 -16.50
C HIS A 118 -13.80 4.33 -17.31
N ALA A 119 -13.78 4.20 -18.65
CA ALA A 119 -14.71 4.91 -19.53
C ALA A 119 -16.18 4.55 -19.21
N LEU A 120 -16.49 3.26 -19.02
CA LEU A 120 -17.82 2.82 -18.64
C LEU A 120 -18.24 3.47 -17.32
N GLN A 121 -17.38 3.43 -16.30
CA GLN A 121 -17.66 4.04 -14.99
C GLN A 121 -18.11 5.51 -15.12
N GLN A 122 -17.42 6.29 -15.95
CA GLN A 122 -17.75 7.70 -16.20
C GLN A 122 -19.01 7.87 -17.05
N MET A 123 -19.32 6.91 -17.94
CA MET A 123 -20.54 6.91 -18.77
C MET A 123 -21.81 6.57 -17.99
N LEU A 124 -21.74 5.78 -16.91
CA LEU A 124 -22.95 5.32 -16.19
C LEU A 124 -23.81 6.47 -15.65
N LEU A 125 -23.23 7.65 -15.38
CA LEU A 125 -23.97 8.85 -14.95
C LEU A 125 -24.27 9.85 -16.08
N ARG A 126 -23.91 9.53 -17.33
CA ARG A 126 -24.14 10.43 -18.49
C ARG A 126 -25.48 10.23 -19.17
N GLY A 127 -26.31 9.35 -18.64
CA GLY A 127 -27.69 9.18 -19.09
C GLY A 127 -28.19 7.77 -18.96
N THR A 128 -29.47 7.67 -18.64
CA THR A 128 -30.28 6.46 -18.67
C THR A 128 -31.50 6.72 -19.54
N SER A 129 -32.34 5.69 -19.70
CA SER A 129 -33.63 5.86 -20.38
C SER A 129 -34.59 6.82 -19.68
N GLN A 130 -34.35 7.11 -18.39
CA GLN A 130 -35.25 7.93 -17.54
C GLN A 130 -34.65 9.28 -17.15
N ARG A 131 -33.31 9.40 -17.16
CA ARG A 131 -32.58 10.59 -16.69
C ARG A 131 -31.50 10.98 -17.66
N SER A 132 -31.40 12.27 -17.97
CA SER A 132 -30.26 12.83 -18.66
C SER A 132 -29.07 13.01 -17.69
N LYS A 133 -27.87 13.27 -18.24
CA LYS A 133 -26.69 13.70 -17.47
C LYS A 133 -27.00 14.90 -16.57
N HIS A 134 -27.82 15.83 -17.05
CA HIS A 134 -28.18 17.04 -16.29
C HIS A 134 -29.10 16.70 -15.12
N ASP A 135 -30.10 15.83 -15.33
CA ASP A 135 -31.02 15.40 -14.27
C ASP A 135 -30.25 14.68 -13.15
N PHE A 136 -29.27 13.83 -13.49
CA PHE A 136 -28.40 13.20 -12.49
C PHE A 136 -27.66 14.23 -11.64
N ALA A 137 -27.05 15.23 -12.27
CA ALA A 137 -26.33 16.28 -11.56
C ALA A 137 -27.26 17.10 -10.66
N GLU A 138 -28.42 17.53 -11.17
CA GLU A 138 -29.41 18.30 -10.43
C GLU A 138 -29.98 17.52 -9.25
N GLU A 139 -30.34 16.24 -9.43
CA GLU A 139 -30.86 15.41 -8.34
C GLU A 139 -29.80 15.19 -7.24
N ILE A 140 -28.53 14.96 -7.60
CA ILE A 140 -27.43 14.80 -6.63
C ILE A 140 -27.22 16.12 -5.85
N GLU A 141 -27.18 17.26 -6.54
CA GLU A 141 -27.00 18.58 -5.91
C GLU A 141 -28.20 18.97 -5.04
N ALA A 142 -29.43 18.70 -5.48
CA ALA A 142 -30.65 18.99 -4.74
C ALA A 142 -30.75 18.22 -3.41
N MET A 143 -30.17 17.02 -3.35
CA MET A 143 -30.04 16.26 -2.10
C MET A 143 -28.87 16.74 -1.21
N GLY A 144 -28.00 17.61 -1.72
CA GLY A 144 -26.70 17.93 -1.09
C GLY A 144 -25.80 16.70 -0.98
N ALA A 145 -25.96 15.73 -1.89
CA ALA A 145 -25.26 14.47 -1.85
C ALA A 145 -23.82 14.61 -2.34
N ARG A 146 -22.91 13.84 -1.76
CA ARG A 146 -21.54 13.70 -2.26
C ARG A 146 -21.42 12.39 -3.04
N TYR A 147 -21.20 12.51 -4.34
CA TYR A 147 -20.85 11.38 -5.20
C TYR A 147 -19.33 11.15 -5.19
N THR A 148 -18.93 9.90 -5.06
CA THR A 148 -17.55 9.46 -5.22
C THR A 148 -17.56 8.18 -6.06
N SER A 149 -16.62 8.08 -6.99
CA SER A 149 -16.40 6.88 -7.77
C SER A 149 -14.93 6.49 -7.72
N GLU A 150 -14.66 5.20 -7.67
CA GLU A 150 -13.31 4.67 -7.55
C GLU A 150 -13.11 3.53 -8.54
N PRO A 151 -12.39 3.77 -9.64
CA PRO A 151 -11.94 2.69 -10.50
C PRO A 151 -10.80 1.94 -9.79
N GLY A 152 -10.76 0.64 -9.99
CA GLY A 152 -9.70 -0.22 -9.50
C GLY A 152 -9.33 -1.28 -10.52
N ARG A 153 -8.30 -2.08 -10.19
CA ARG A 153 -7.87 -3.20 -11.05
C ARG A 153 -8.86 -4.35 -11.03
N GLU A 154 -9.41 -4.70 -9.87
CA GLU A 154 -10.34 -5.85 -9.73
C GLU A 154 -11.74 -5.47 -9.28
N ARG A 155 -11.97 -4.18 -8.99
CA ARG A 155 -13.26 -3.69 -8.51
C ARG A 155 -13.48 -2.24 -8.90
N THR A 156 -14.75 -1.90 -9.09
CA THR A 156 -15.20 -0.53 -9.35
C THR A 156 -16.28 -0.17 -8.34
N GLY A 157 -16.11 0.97 -7.67
CA GLY A 157 -17.03 1.47 -6.65
C GLY A 157 -17.75 2.75 -7.05
N PHE A 158 -19.02 2.86 -6.66
CA PHE A 158 -19.86 4.05 -6.79
C PHE A 158 -20.51 4.35 -5.44
N GLN A 159 -20.35 5.55 -4.90
CA GLN A 159 -20.86 5.91 -3.59
C GLN A 159 -21.65 7.21 -3.64
N LEU A 160 -22.77 7.25 -2.92
CA LEU A 160 -23.50 8.46 -2.59
C LEU A 160 -23.59 8.59 -1.08
N LYS A 161 -23.02 9.66 -0.54
CA LYS A 161 -23.21 10.08 0.86
C LYS A 161 -24.33 11.10 0.90
N VAL A 162 -25.42 10.77 1.59
CA VAL A 162 -26.69 11.51 1.56
C VAL A 162 -27.22 11.73 2.97
N PHE A 163 -28.21 12.62 3.11
CA PHE A 163 -28.99 12.68 4.35
C PHE A 163 -29.89 11.45 4.49
N LYS A 164 -30.20 11.08 5.74
CA LYS A 164 -31.02 9.89 6.05
C LYS A 164 -32.34 9.81 5.28
N GLY A 165 -33.00 10.94 5.04
CA GLY A 165 -34.26 11.00 4.30
C GLY A 165 -34.15 10.64 2.81
N ASP A 166 -32.95 10.75 2.23
CA ASP A 166 -32.70 10.60 0.79
C ASP A 166 -32.03 9.26 0.43
N VAL A 167 -31.90 8.33 1.37
CA VAL A 167 -31.32 6.99 1.12
C VAL A 167 -32.03 6.27 -0.02
N ASN A 168 -33.37 6.34 -0.08
CA ASN A 168 -34.13 5.70 -1.15
C ASN A 168 -33.76 6.30 -2.52
N LYS A 169 -33.73 7.64 -2.63
CA LYS A 169 -33.33 8.33 -3.87
C LYS A 169 -31.91 7.95 -4.29
N ALA A 170 -30.98 7.81 -3.34
CA ALA A 170 -29.62 7.39 -3.61
C ALA A 170 -29.55 5.96 -4.19
N VAL A 171 -30.32 5.01 -3.62
CA VAL A 171 -30.44 3.64 -4.16
C VAL A 171 -31.06 3.66 -5.56
N ALA A 172 -32.11 4.46 -5.77
CA ALA A 172 -32.76 4.60 -7.06
C ALA A 172 -31.83 5.15 -8.15
N LEU A 173 -31.07 6.21 -7.83
CA LEU A 173 -30.12 6.84 -8.75
C LEU A 173 -29.00 5.88 -9.13
N LEU A 174 -28.37 5.21 -8.15
CA LEU A 174 -27.32 4.24 -8.44
C LEU A 174 -27.86 3.01 -9.18
N GLY A 175 -29.06 2.55 -8.84
CA GLY A 175 -29.72 1.44 -9.54
C GLY A 175 -30.01 1.74 -10.99
N ASP A 176 -30.53 2.94 -11.28
CA ASP A 176 -30.81 3.37 -12.64
C ASP A 176 -29.51 3.55 -13.45
N ALA A 177 -28.51 4.21 -12.89
CA ALA A 177 -27.21 4.42 -13.53
C ALA A 177 -26.51 3.10 -13.87
N VAL A 178 -26.51 2.13 -12.96
CA VAL A 178 -25.81 0.85 -13.13
C VAL A 178 -26.58 -0.10 -14.06
N SER A 179 -27.92 -0.09 -14.02
CA SER A 179 -28.74 -1.09 -14.72
C SER A 179 -29.27 -0.63 -16.07
N ASN A 180 -29.48 0.68 -16.26
CA ASN A 180 -30.25 1.23 -17.39
C ASN A 180 -29.51 2.34 -18.16
N SER A 181 -28.17 2.41 -18.07
CA SER A 181 -27.39 3.40 -18.82
C SER A 181 -27.58 3.21 -20.33
N THR A 182 -27.83 4.31 -21.05
CA THR A 182 -28.05 4.27 -22.51
C THR A 182 -26.75 4.14 -23.30
N LEU A 183 -25.62 4.51 -22.68
CA LEU A 183 -24.30 4.57 -23.31
C LEU A 183 -24.38 5.31 -24.66
N ASP A 184 -24.81 6.57 -24.63
CA ASP A 184 -24.94 7.38 -25.84
C ASP A 184 -23.57 7.63 -26.50
N ALA A 185 -23.53 7.52 -27.84
CA ALA A 185 -22.28 7.66 -28.59
C ALA A 185 -21.78 9.12 -28.65
N GLY A 186 -22.69 10.09 -28.71
CA GLY A 186 -22.32 11.51 -28.68
C GLY A 186 -21.71 11.90 -27.34
N GLU A 187 -22.35 11.50 -26.23
CA GLU A 187 -21.80 11.71 -24.88
C GLU A 187 -20.47 10.99 -24.67
N PHE A 188 -20.27 9.83 -25.31
CA PHE A 188 -19.01 9.11 -25.22
C PHE A 188 -17.87 9.81 -25.95
N GLU A 189 -18.11 10.39 -27.13
CA GLU A 189 -17.11 11.20 -27.83
C GLU A 189 -16.70 12.44 -27.01
N LEU A 190 -17.65 13.08 -26.33
CA LEU A 190 -17.36 14.17 -25.39
C LEU A 190 -16.55 13.69 -24.19
N LEU A 191 -16.91 12.55 -23.61
CA LEU A 191 -16.15 11.96 -22.51
C LEU A 191 -14.71 11.64 -22.92
N LYS A 192 -14.47 11.13 -24.13
CA LYS A 192 -13.10 10.84 -24.60
C LYS A 192 -12.21 12.08 -24.64
N GLN A 193 -12.77 13.26 -24.91
CA GLN A 193 -12.04 14.53 -24.84
C GLN A 193 -11.67 14.86 -23.39
N GLU A 194 -12.63 14.79 -22.47
CA GLU A 194 -12.41 15.03 -21.03
C GLU A 194 -11.38 14.05 -20.44
N LEU A 195 -11.46 12.77 -20.80
CA LEU A 195 -10.47 11.77 -20.41
C LEU A 195 -9.08 12.11 -20.96
N GLY A 196 -8.99 12.60 -22.20
CA GLY A 196 -7.74 13.08 -22.79
C GLY A 196 -7.09 14.20 -21.97
N GLU A 197 -7.88 15.18 -21.50
CA GLU A 197 -7.40 16.24 -20.61
C GLU A 197 -6.94 15.70 -19.25
N HIS A 198 -7.65 14.72 -18.69
CA HIS A 198 -7.22 14.05 -17.47
C HIS A 198 -5.90 13.29 -17.64
N HIS A 199 -5.65 12.69 -18.80
CA HIS A 199 -4.37 12.05 -19.11
C HIS A 199 -3.23 13.07 -19.15
N GLU A 200 -3.45 14.25 -19.72
CA GLU A 200 -2.45 15.33 -19.71
C GLU A 200 -2.07 15.69 -18.28
N ALA A 201 -3.01 15.74 -17.32
CA ALA A 201 -2.70 16.07 -15.94
C ALA A 201 -1.82 15.04 -15.18
N ASN A 202 -1.62 13.83 -15.71
CA ASN A 202 -0.86 12.76 -15.03
C ASN A 202 0.61 13.14 -14.78
N HIS A 203 1.21 14.05 -15.57
CA HIS A 203 2.59 14.52 -15.36
C HIS A 203 2.79 15.28 -14.05
N THR A 204 1.70 15.72 -13.39
CA THR A 204 1.75 16.40 -12.08
C THR A 204 1.37 15.48 -10.91
N ARG A 205 0.89 14.26 -11.18
CA ARG A 205 0.43 13.29 -10.18
C ARG A 205 1.50 12.25 -9.93
N TYR A 206 2.61 12.70 -9.36
CA TYR A 206 3.86 11.94 -9.35
C TYR A 206 3.76 10.52 -8.76
N GLU A 207 3.15 10.40 -7.58
CA GLU A 207 3.00 9.11 -6.89
C GLU A 207 2.04 8.17 -7.64
N GLU A 208 0.88 8.67 -8.07
CA GLU A 208 -0.11 7.88 -8.83
C GLU A 208 0.50 7.32 -10.11
N THR A 209 1.15 8.18 -10.91
CA THR A 209 1.81 7.78 -12.17
C THR A 209 2.96 6.81 -11.93
N THR A 210 3.77 7.02 -10.88
CA THR A 210 4.85 6.09 -10.53
C THR A 210 4.31 4.73 -10.11
N LEU A 211 3.21 4.69 -9.35
CA LEU A 211 2.58 3.43 -8.95
C LEU A 211 1.95 2.70 -10.13
N GLU A 212 1.35 3.38 -11.10
CA GLU A 212 0.88 2.73 -12.33
C GLU A 212 2.05 2.13 -13.12
N ASN A 213 3.18 2.84 -13.23
CA ASN A 213 4.40 2.33 -13.84
C ASN A 213 5.00 1.14 -13.06
N VAL A 214 4.88 1.11 -11.72
CA VAL A 214 5.27 -0.05 -10.90
C VAL A 214 4.43 -1.26 -11.26
N HIS A 215 3.11 -1.13 -11.36
CA HIS A 215 2.23 -2.25 -11.75
C HIS A 215 2.57 -2.75 -13.16
N PHE A 216 2.74 -1.84 -14.12
CA PHE A 216 3.17 -2.20 -15.47
C PHE A 216 4.50 -2.95 -15.48
N ASN A 217 5.46 -2.50 -14.67
CA ASN A 217 6.78 -3.11 -14.61
C ASN A 217 6.73 -4.54 -14.04
N VAL A 218 6.00 -4.76 -12.94
CA VAL A 218 5.94 -6.05 -12.22
C VAL A 218 4.97 -7.06 -12.83
N TYR A 219 3.89 -6.63 -13.47
CA TYR A 219 2.86 -7.49 -14.07
C TYR A 219 2.79 -7.33 -15.59
N ARG A 220 3.93 -7.12 -16.25
CA ARG A 220 4.03 -6.78 -17.68
C ARG A 220 3.37 -7.76 -18.66
N GLU A 221 3.22 -9.03 -18.28
CA GLU A 221 2.60 -10.07 -19.12
C GLU A 221 1.11 -10.31 -18.79
N HIS A 222 0.51 -9.45 -17.96
CA HIS A 222 -0.87 -9.61 -17.51
C HIS A 222 -1.62 -8.26 -17.49
N MET A 223 -2.95 -8.29 -17.63
CA MET A 223 -3.80 -7.07 -17.52
C MET A 223 -3.73 -6.36 -16.16
N MET A 224 -3.11 -6.98 -15.16
CA MET A 224 -2.86 -6.35 -13.85
C MET A 224 -1.80 -5.25 -13.94
N GLY A 225 -0.90 -5.35 -14.93
CA GLY A 225 0.08 -4.31 -15.20
C GLY A 225 -0.46 -3.13 -16.01
N GLN A 226 -1.60 -3.30 -16.69
CA GLN A 226 -2.17 -2.23 -17.49
C GLN A 226 -2.70 -1.08 -16.61
N PRO A 227 -2.64 0.17 -17.11
CA PRO A 227 -3.07 1.33 -16.35
C PRO A 227 -4.59 1.32 -16.13
N ILE A 228 -5.04 1.70 -14.93
CA ILE A 228 -6.47 1.68 -14.57
C ILE A 228 -7.31 2.56 -15.52
N LYS A 229 -6.75 3.70 -15.93
CA LYS A 229 -7.43 4.67 -16.81
C LYS A 229 -7.31 4.33 -18.30
N GLY A 230 -6.58 3.27 -18.65
CA GLY A 230 -6.18 2.96 -20.02
C GLY A 230 -5.04 3.84 -20.53
N ASP A 231 -4.58 3.53 -21.74
CA ASP A 231 -3.70 4.40 -22.50
C ASP A 231 -4.55 5.44 -23.25
N ARG A 232 -4.06 6.68 -23.35
CA ARG A 232 -4.76 7.75 -24.07
C ARG A 232 -5.12 7.32 -25.50
N ASP A 233 -4.17 6.73 -26.23
CA ASP A 233 -4.35 6.37 -27.64
C ASP A 233 -5.39 5.25 -27.79
N GLN A 234 -5.39 4.29 -26.86
CA GLN A 234 -6.40 3.21 -26.84
C GLN A 234 -7.78 3.74 -26.47
N VAL A 235 -7.87 4.63 -25.47
CA VAL A 235 -9.13 5.26 -25.06
C VAL A 235 -9.75 6.06 -26.21
N GLN A 236 -8.96 6.73 -27.05
CA GLN A 236 -9.48 7.43 -28.24
C GLN A 236 -10.10 6.48 -29.28
N ASN A 237 -9.56 5.26 -29.39
CA ASN A 237 -10.03 4.24 -30.33
C ASN A 237 -11.22 3.43 -29.82
N LEU A 238 -11.59 3.56 -28.54
CA LEU A 238 -12.76 2.89 -28.00
C LEU A 238 -14.04 3.38 -28.69
N ASN A 239 -14.97 2.43 -28.87
CA ASN A 239 -16.34 2.69 -29.27
C ASN A 239 -17.31 2.26 -28.17
N VAL A 240 -18.57 2.68 -28.30
CA VAL A 240 -19.61 2.37 -27.33
C VAL A 240 -19.87 0.86 -27.20
N ASP A 241 -19.70 0.10 -28.28
CA ASP A 241 -19.94 -1.34 -28.25
C ASP A 241 -18.93 -2.06 -27.34
N ALA A 242 -17.69 -1.58 -27.25
CA ALA A 242 -16.73 -2.07 -26.27
C ALA A 242 -17.24 -1.87 -24.82
N LEU A 243 -17.86 -0.71 -24.54
CA LEU A 243 -18.44 -0.44 -23.21
C LEU A 243 -19.67 -1.31 -22.93
N ARG A 244 -20.53 -1.52 -23.92
CA ARG A 244 -21.70 -2.41 -23.82
C ARG A 244 -21.26 -3.85 -23.57
N ASN A 245 -20.26 -4.33 -24.30
CA ASN A 245 -19.72 -5.67 -24.12
C ASN A 245 -19.09 -5.84 -22.74
N TYR A 246 -18.32 -4.85 -22.29
CA TYR A 246 -17.73 -4.85 -20.95
C TYR A 246 -18.82 -4.84 -19.85
N HIS A 247 -19.85 -4.01 -20.00
CA HIS A 247 -20.98 -3.96 -19.07
C HIS A 247 -21.69 -5.32 -19.00
N ALA A 248 -22.09 -5.86 -20.15
CA ALA A 248 -22.78 -7.14 -20.26
C ALA A 248 -21.98 -8.32 -19.68
N ALA A 249 -20.65 -8.31 -19.79
CA ALA A 249 -19.79 -9.36 -19.26
C ALA A 249 -19.56 -9.29 -17.74
N ASN A 250 -19.66 -8.09 -17.14
CA ASN A 250 -19.16 -7.86 -15.78
C ASN A 250 -20.23 -7.38 -14.78
N TYR A 251 -21.34 -6.80 -15.24
CA TYR A 251 -22.38 -6.19 -14.42
C TYR A 251 -23.57 -7.13 -14.25
N TYR A 252 -23.37 -8.17 -13.42
CA TYR A 252 -24.39 -9.15 -13.06
C TYR A 252 -24.44 -9.36 -11.55
N GLY A 253 -25.55 -9.88 -11.03
CA GLY A 253 -25.87 -9.81 -9.61
C GLY A 253 -24.89 -10.54 -8.69
N ASP A 254 -24.43 -11.75 -9.03
CA ASP A 254 -23.42 -12.47 -8.23
C ASP A 254 -22.10 -11.66 -8.11
N ASN A 255 -21.78 -10.80 -9.09
CA ASN A 255 -20.60 -9.94 -9.11
C ASN A 255 -20.82 -8.55 -8.46
N ILE A 256 -21.99 -8.30 -7.89
CA ILE A 256 -22.36 -7.00 -7.31
C ILE A 256 -22.63 -7.12 -5.81
N VAL A 257 -22.05 -6.19 -5.07
CA VAL A 257 -22.33 -5.98 -3.64
C VAL A 257 -22.83 -4.55 -3.46
N ILE A 258 -23.95 -4.41 -2.76
CA ILE A 258 -24.54 -3.10 -2.43
C ILE A 258 -24.47 -2.90 -0.93
N VAL A 259 -23.86 -1.80 -0.51
CA VAL A 259 -23.54 -1.53 0.90
C VAL A 259 -24.25 -0.28 1.38
N GLY A 260 -24.96 -0.39 2.50
CA GLY A 260 -25.49 0.74 3.26
C GLY A 260 -24.76 0.91 4.60
N THR A 261 -24.21 2.08 4.87
CA THR A 261 -23.58 2.39 6.17
C THR A 261 -24.15 3.66 6.78
N GLY A 262 -24.56 3.63 8.04
CA GLY A 262 -25.17 4.77 8.71
C GLY A 262 -26.42 4.39 9.49
N ASP A 263 -27.26 5.37 9.81
CA ASP A 263 -28.54 5.15 10.47
C ASP A 263 -29.62 4.73 9.47
N LEU A 264 -29.61 3.44 9.11
CA LEU A 264 -30.58 2.83 8.18
C LEU A 264 -31.09 1.47 8.70
N ASN A 265 -32.27 1.09 8.23
CA ASN A 265 -32.89 -0.21 8.52
C ASN A 265 -32.53 -1.21 7.41
N HIS A 266 -32.09 -2.41 7.80
CA HIS A 266 -31.63 -3.43 6.85
C HIS A 266 -32.73 -3.90 5.91
N GLU A 267 -33.89 -4.30 6.45
CA GLU A 267 -35.01 -4.84 5.67
C GLU A 267 -35.53 -3.82 4.66
N ALA A 268 -35.77 -2.58 5.09
CA ALA A 268 -36.20 -1.52 4.20
C ALA A 268 -35.18 -1.22 3.10
N PHE A 269 -33.88 -1.29 3.41
CA PHE A 269 -32.81 -1.09 2.42
C PHE A 269 -32.77 -2.25 1.40
N VAL A 270 -32.89 -3.50 1.86
CA VAL A 270 -32.97 -4.69 1.01
C VAL A 270 -34.16 -4.58 0.03
N ASP A 271 -35.32 -4.13 0.50
CA ASP A 271 -36.50 -3.94 -0.35
C ASP A 271 -36.26 -2.89 -1.45
N GLN A 272 -35.65 -1.74 -1.12
CA GLN A 272 -35.31 -0.72 -2.11
C GLN A 272 -34.29 -1.23 -3.13
N VAL A 273 -33.26 -1.95 -2.67
CA VAL A 273 -32.26 -2.52 -3.57
C VAL A 273 -32.90 -3.54 -4.51
N ASN A 274 -33.75 -4.43 -4.00
CA ASN A 274 -34.49 -5.38 -4.82
C ASN A 274 -35.36 -4.65 -5.86
N GLN A 275 -36.07 -3.59 -5.46
CA GLN A 275 -36.89 -2.81 -6.39
C GLN A 275 -36.07 -2.19 -7.54
N HIS A 276 -34.90 -1.62 -7.26
CA HIS A 276 -34.13 -0.87 -8.27
C HIS A 276 -33.13 -1.71 -9.08
N PHE A 277 -32.72 -2.88 -8.60
CA PHE A 277 -31.72 -3.73 -9.25
C PHE A 277 -32.25 -5.08 -9.74
N HIS A 278 -33.56 -5.35 -9.64
CA HIS A 278 -34.15 -6.64 -10.03
C HIS A 278 -33.93 -7.04 -11.51
N THR A 279 -33.69 -6.07 -12.40
CA THR A 279 -33.50 -6.31 -13.83
C THR A 279 -32.16 -6.96 -14.16
N LEU A 280 -31.17 -6.84 -13.27
CA LEU A 280 -29.86 -7.46 -13.46
C LEU A 280 -29.97 -8.98 -13.38
N SER A 281 -29.39 -9.65 -14.37
CA SER A 281 -29.29 -11.10 -14.39
C SER A 281 -28.41 -11.60 -13.24
N LYS A 282 -28.67 -12.81 -12.75
CA LYS A 282 -27.91 -13.38 -11.64
C LYS A 282 -26.45 -13.67 -12.01
N SER A 283 -26.25 -14.25 -13.17
CA SER A 283 -24.96 -14.72 -13.66
C SER A 283 -24.93 -14.59 -15.18
N VAL A 284 -23.72 -14.53 -15.73
CA VAL A 284 -23.48 -14.57 -17.17
C VAL A 284 -22.82 -15.88 -17.55
N GLU A 285 -23.10 -16.39 -18.74
CA GLU A 285 -22.45 -17.62 -19.27
C GLU A 285 -21.03 -17.35 -19.78
N ALA A 286 -20.66 -16.07 -19.96
CA ALA A 286 -19.34 -15.68 -20.42
C ALA A 286 -18.25 -16.10 -19.43
N LYS A 287 -17.15 -16.67 -19.97
CA LYS A 287 -15.96 -16.98 -19.16
C LYS A 287 -15.35 -15.68 -18.66
N ALA A 288 -14.99 -15.63 -17.38
CA ALA A 288 -14.25 -14.49 -16.83
C ALA A 288 -12.95 -14.24 -17.60
N THR A 289 -12.76 -13.02 -18.07
CA THR A 289 -11.55 -12.57 -18.76
C THR A 289 -10.38 -12.44 -17.78
N ASN A 290 -9.16 -12.79 -18.21
CA ASN A 290 -7.91 -12.67 -17.46
C ASN A 290 -7.98 -13.25 -16.02
N SER A 291 -8.53 -14.47 -15.94
CA SER A 291 -8.70 -15.23 -14.69
C SER A 291 -7.42 -15.93 -14.21
N GLU A 292 -6.39 -15.98 -15.05
CA GLU A 292 -5.09 -16.53 -14.71
C GLU A 292 -4.39 -15.70 -13.64
N ARG A 293 -3.55 -16.35 -12.82
CA ARG A 293 -2.78 -15.67 -11.78
C ARG A 293 -1.69 -14.83 -12.46
N PRO A 294 -1.58 -13.52 -12.16
CA PRO A 294 -0.49 -12.71 -12.66
C PRO A 294 0.83 -13.18 -12.05
N ILE A 295 1.88 -13.21 -12.86
CA ILE A 295 3.24 -13.55 -12.43
C ILE A 295 3.97 -12.25 -12.12
N TYR A 296 4.50 -12.13 -10.91
CA TYR A 296 5.43 -11.06 -10.56
C TYR A 296 6.76 -11.25 -11.31
N ILE A 297 7.15 -10.26 -12.10
CA ILE A 297 8.40 -10.26 -12.85
C ILE A 297 9.29 -9.11 -12.34
N PRO A 298 10.44 -9.40 -11.74
CA PRO A 298 11.37 -8.36 -11.30
C PRO A 298 12.02 -7.67 -12.50
N ALA A 299 12.00 -6.34 -12.51
CA ALA A 299 12.52 -5.57 -13.64
C ALA A 299 12.99 -4.17 -13.23
N LEU A 300 13.82 -3.57 -14.08
CA LEU A 300 14.20 -2.16 -13.99
C LEU A 300 13.43 -1.38 -15.05
N LEU A 301 12.72 -0.35 -14.62
CA LEU A 301 12.06 0.63 -15.48
C LEU A 301 12.60 2.02 -15.16
N PHE A 302 13.42 2.56 -16.06
CA PHE A 302 13.99 3.89 -15.95
C PHE A 302 13.39 4.80 -17.02
N ILE A 303 12.61 5.78 -16.59
CA ILE A 303 11.95 6.78 -17.44
C ILE A 303 12.67 8.10 -17.20
N ARG A 304 13.67 8.40 -18.05
CA ARG A 304 14.47 9.62 -17.93
C ARG A 304 13.67 10.82 -18.44
N ASP A 305 13.55 11.82 -17.59
CA ASP A 305 12.94 13.11 -17.89
C ASP A 305 13.73 14.21 -17.18
N ASP A 306 14.61 14.88 -17.92
CA ASP A 306 15.51 15.91 -17.39
C ASP A 306 14.81 17.28 -17.25
N GLU A 307 13.56 17.43 -17.70
CA GLU A 307 12.78 18.64 -17.50
C GLU A 307 12.18 18.69 -16.09
N MET A 308 12.06 17.54 -15.43
CA MET A 308 11.61 17.43 -14.05
C MET A 308 12.70 17.84 -13.06
N VAL A 309 12.30 18.49 -11.97
CA VAL A 309 13.22 18.97 -10.92
C VAL A 309 13.61 17.86 -9.94
N ASN A 310 12.70 16.92 -9.69
CA ASN A 310 12.86 15.86 -8.69
C ASN A 310 12.59 14.49 -9.31
N SER A 311 13.18 13.47 -8.70
CA SER A 311 13.03 12.08 -9.09
C SER A 311 11.97 11.37 -8.25
N ASN A 312 11.25 10.47 -8.91
CA ASN A 312 10.25 9.58 -8.34
C ASN A 312 10.77 8.15 -8.38
N VAL A 313 10.75 7.46 -7.25
CA VAL A 313 11.36 6.13 -7.10
C VAL A 313 10.36 5.18 -6.47
N GLY A 314 10.08 4.06 -7.12
CA GLY A 314 9.29 2.96 -6.59
C GLY A 314 10.14 1.70 -6.49
N VAL A 315 10.23 1.13 -5.29
CA VAL A 315 10.90 -0.17 -5.05
C VAL A 315 9.88 -1.14 -4.47
N PHE A 316 9.55 -2.19 -5.22
CA PHE A 316 8.46 -3.11 -4.90
C PHE A 316 8.87 -4.57 -5.02
N TYR A 317 8.38 -5.40 -4.11
CA TYR A 317 8.52 -6.85 -4.05
C TYR A 317 7.19 -7.53 -4.37
N ASP A 318 7.27 -8.82 -4.70
CA ASP A 318 6.10 -9.70 -4.64
C ASP A 318 5.56 -9.74 -3.21
N ALA A 319 4.26 -9.88 -3.06
CA ALA A 319 3.60 -9.84 -1.76
C ALA A 319 2.37 -10.75 -1.73
N PRO A 320 1.94 -11.15 -0.52
CA PRO A 320 0.78 -12.02 -0.38
C PRO A 320 -0.51 -11.40 -0.93
N SER A 321 -1.39 -12.27 -1.41
CA SER A 321 -2.77 -11.91 -1.73
C SER A 321 -3.59 -11.65 -0.46
N ILE A 322 -4.79 -11.08 -0.60
CA ILE A 322 -5.70 -10.86 0.54
C ILE A 322 -6.13 -12.15 1.26
N LYS A 323 -6.02 -13.30 0.60
CA LYS A 323 -6.41 -14.62 1.13
C LYS A 323 -5.27 -15.35 1.84
N ASP A 324 -4.04 -14.83 1.70
CA ASP A 324 -2.85 -15.44 2.27
C ASP A 324 -2.80 -15.30 3.81
N ALA A 325 -2.09 -16.21 4.48
CA ALA A 325 -1.88 -16.15 5.92
C ALA A 325 -1.05 -14.92 6.33
N ASP A 326 -0.08 -14.54 5.50
CA ASP A 326 0.86 -13.45 5.77
C ASP A 326 0.26 -12.06 5.48
N TYR A 327 -0.95 -11.99 4.92
CA TYR A 327 -1.64 -10.74 4.59
C TYR A 327 -1.64 -9.73 5.75
N TYR A 328 -1.93 -10.21 6.97
CA TYR A 328 -1.99 -9.35 8.16
C TYR A 328 -0.60 -8.94 8.65
N GLY A 329 0.43 -9.76 8.38
CA GLY A 329 1.81 -9.42 8.66
C GLY A 329 2.27 -8.27 7.74
N PHE A 330 1.89 -8.30 6.47
CA PHE A 330 2.15 -7.20 5.52
C PHE A 330 1.35 -5.93 5.85
N LEU A 331 0.11 -6.04 6.37
CA LEU A 331 -0.61 -4.88 6.90
C LEU A 331 0.14 -4.23 8.07
N LEU A 332 0.68 -5.04 8.99
CA LEU A 332 1.51 -4.53 10.07
C LEU A 332 2.80 -3.90 9.52
N LEU A 333 3.45 -4.57 8.56
CA LEU A 333 4.68 -4.09 7.93
C LEU A 333 4.48 -2.74 7.25
N GLN A 334 3.39 -2.53 6.52
CA GLN A 334 3.05 -1.23 5.92
C GLN A 334 3.03 -0.10 6.97
N ASN A 335 2.48 -0.35 8.15
CA ASN A 335 2.43 0.63 9.23
C ASN A 335 3.76 0.76 9.99
N MET A 336 4.62 -0.26 9.95
CA MET A 336 5.98 -0.18 10.48
C MET A 336 6.88 0.69 9.61
N PHE A 337 6.78 0.60 8.28
CA PHE A 337 7.48 1.51 7.37
C PHE A 337 6.88 2.93 7.45
N GLY A 338 5.56 3.02 7.42
CA GLY A 338 4.83 4.27 7.60
C GLY A 338 4.98 5.25 6.43
N ASN A 339 4.62 6.50 6.69
CA ASN A 339 4.74 7.60 5.74
C ASN A 339 5.67 8.67 6.31
N TYR A 340 6.70 9.00 5.55
CA TYR A 340 7.66 10.04 5.86
C TYR A 340 7.36 11.29 5.04
N ARG A 341 7.39 12.43 5.73
CA ARG A 341 7.41 13.76 5.10
C ARG A 341 8.36 14.67 5.84
N ILE A 342 9.25 15.33 5.13
CA ILE A 342 10.28 16.18 5.74
C ILE A 342 9.70 17.31 6.58
N ASP A 343 8.59 17.92 6.15
CA ASP A 343 7.93 19.02 6.87
C ASP A 343 7.36 18.60 8.23
N GLN A 344 6.86 17.38 8.34
CA GLN A 344 6.29 16.86 9.58
C GLN A 344 7.34 16.19 10.47
N HIS A 345 8.37 15.61 9.85
CA HIS A 345 9.29 14.66 10.48
C HIS A 345 10.72 15.19 10.64
N ALA A 346 11.06 16.38 10.15
CA ALA A 346 12.42 16.95 10.30
C ALA A 346 12.49 18.20 11.21
N GLU A 347 11.40 18.57 11.90
CA GLU A 347 11.40 19.71 12.83
C GLU A 347 11.99 19.38 14.23
N HIS A 348 12.43 20.40 14.98
CA HIS A 348 13.17 20.27 16.26
C HIS A 348 12.57 19.32 17.32
N LEU A 349 11.24 19.19 17.41
CA LEU A 349 10.54 18.28 18.34
C LEU A 349 10.38 16.85 17.79
N ASN A 350 10.43 16.70 16.47
CA ASN A 350 10.28 15.44 15.73
C ASN A 350 11.59 15.06 15.04
N ASP A 351 12.75 15.50 15.55
CA ASP A 351 14.07 15.21 14.96
C ASP A 351 14.17 13.73 14.57
N VAL A 352 14.54 13.49 13.32
CA VAL A 352 14.57 12.16 12.71
C VAL A 352 15.46 11.19 13.50
N LYS A 353 16.52 11.70 14.14
CA LYS A 353 17.41 10.90 15.00
C LYS A 353 16.79 10.56 16.36
N LYS A 354 15.69 11.23 16.72
CA LYS A 354 14.85 10.97 17.89
C LYS A 354 13.56 10.22 17.52
N GLN A 355 13.26 10.08 16.23
CA GLN A 355 12.23 9.16 15.75
C GLN A 355 12.76 7.74 15.83
N TYR A 356 11.91 6.78 16.22
CA TYR A 356 12.31 5.38 16.36
C TYR A 356 11.71 4.50 15.26
N ASN A 357 11.33 5.08 14.13
CA ASN A 357 11.03 4.35 12.91
C ASN A 357 12.33 4.30 12.08
N SER A 358 12.85 3.11 11.81
CA SER A 358 14.13 2.97 11.08
C SER A 358 14.10 3.53 9.66
N MET A 359 12.96 3.46 8.95
CA MET A 359 12.85 4.06 7.62
C MET A 359 12.99 5.58 7.71
N HIS A 360 12.29 6.19 8.67
CA HIS A 360 12.39 7.62 8.87
C HIS A 360 13.82 8.01 9.24
N ALA A 361 14.45 7.28 10.16
CA ALA A 361 15.85 7.50 10.56
C ALA A 361 16.81 7.50 9.35
N LEU A 362 16.69 6.52 8.45
CA LEU A 362 17.48 6.45 7.21
C LEU A 362 17.22 7.65 6.28
N LEU A 363 15.96 8.06 6.15
CA LEU A 363 15.56 9.18 5.29
C LEU A 363 15.95 10.54 5.85
N GLY A 364 16.05 10.70 7.17
CA GLY A 364 16.46 11.97 7.79
C GLY A 364 17.91 12.34 7.57
N ASP A 365 18.77 11.36 7.26
CA ASP A 365 20.13 11.62 6.82
C ASP A 365 20.18 12.05 5.32
N LEU A 366 19.05 12.00 4.60
CA LEU A 366 18.89 12.39 3.19
C LEU A 366 18.07 13.69 3.08
N VAL A 367 18.76 14.84 3.15
CA VAL A 367 18.13 16.17 3.31
C VAL A 367 17.13 16.53 2.22
N ASP A 368 17.36 16.11 0.97
CA ASP A 368 16.48 16.46 -0.15
C ASP A 368 15.52 15.33 -0.56
N VAL A 369 15.35 14.31 0.28
CA VAL A 369 14.24 13.36 0.16
C VAL A 369 13.06 13.89 0.97
N THR A 370 12.00 14.29 0.27
CA THR A 370 10.92 15.06 0.87
C THR A 370 9.75 14.18 1.31
N HIS A 371 9.47 13.10 0.58
CA HIS A 371 8.36 12.20 0.85
C HIS A 371 8.75 10.74 0.66
N ALA A 372 8.25 9.85 1.52
CA ALA A 372 8.24 8.43 1.27
C ALA A 372 6.98 7.77 1.82
N ASN A 373 6.36 6.88 1.06
CA ASN A 373 5.10 6.21 1.46
C ASN A 373 5.21 4.70 1.24
N ALA A 374 4.83 3.95 2.28
CA ALA A 374 4.74 2.50 2.21
C ALA A 374 3.40 2.05 1.61
N HIS A 375 3.49 1.26 0.54
CA HIS A 375 2.34 0.76 -0.21
C HIS A 375 2.24 -0.75 -0.10
N TYR A 376 1.04 -1.22 0.20
CA TYR A 376 0.67 -2.62 0.14
C TYR A 376 -0.62 -2.76 -0.65
N ASN A 377 -0.51 -3.26 -1.88
CA ASN A 377 -1.65 -3.50 -2.76
C ASN A 377 -1.88 -5.01 -2.84
N ALA A 378 -2.81 -5.50 -2.02
CA ALA A 378 -3.23 -6.90 -2.03
C ALA A 378 -4.48 -7.08 -2.91
N TYR A 379 -4.38 -8.01 -3.85
CA TYR A 379 -5.43 -8.39 -4.78
C TYR A 379 -5.98 -9.78 -4.44
N SER A 380 -6.89 -10.28 -5.27
CA SER A 380 -7.59 -11.54 -5.05
C SER A 380 -6.68 -12.78 -5.05
N ASP A 381 -5.59 -12.76 -5.83
CA ASP A 381 -4.64 -13.87 -6.04
C ASP A 381 -3.16 -13.45 -6.14
N CYS A 382 -2.85 -12.16 -6.02
CA CYS A 382 -1.49 -11.60 -6.00
C CYS A 382 -1.40 -10.37 -5.10
N GLY A 383 -0.19 -9.84 -4.92
CA GLY A 383 0.02 -8.60 -4.18
C GLY A 383 1.35 -7.95 -4.53
N ILE A 384 1.48 -6.66 -4.25
CA ILE A 384 2.77 -5.98 -4.27
C ILE A 384 2.97 -5.16 -3.00
N PHE A 385 4.20 -5.16 -2.50
CA PHE A 385 4.60 -4.40 -1.32
C PHE A 385 5.86 -3.62 -1.61
N GLY A 386 5.89 -2.35 -1.23
CA GLY A 386 7.04 -1.52 -1.52
C GLY A 386 6.93 -0.12 -0.98
N ASN A 387 7.92 0.69 -1.33
CA ASN A 387 7.98 2.09 -0.91
C ASN A 387 8.09 2.98 -2.15
N TYR A 388 7.31 4.04 -2.15
CA TYR A 388 7.46 5.17 -3.04
C TYR A 388 8.32 6.23 -2.35
N PHE A 389 9.25 6.85 -3.07
CA PHE A 389 10.10 7.95 -2.61
C PHE A 389 10.07 9.10 -3.61
N TYR A 390 10.15 10.32 -3.09
CA TYR A 390 10.21 11.55 -3.88
C TYR A 390 11.26 12.50 -3.31
N GLY A 391 12.21 12.89 -4.16
CA GLY A 391 13.33 13.72 -3.75
C GLY A 391 14.24 14.15 -4.90
N ASN A 392 15.30 14.87 -4.56
CA ASN A 392 16.27 15.37 -5.52
C ASN A 392 17.03 14.22 -6.24
N GLU A 393 17.41 14.45 -7.50
CA GLU A 393 18.16 13.53 -8.36
C GLU A 393 19.41 12.93 -7.72
N VAL A 394 20.13 13.72 -6.91
CA VAL A 394 21.38 13.32 -6.24
C VAL A 394 21.16 12.13 -5.29
N PHE A 395 19.97 12.02 -4.71
CA PHE A 395 19.62 10.96 -3.76
C PHE A 395 18.88 9.78 -4.40
N THR A 396 18.70 9.75 -5.72
CA THR A 396 17.94 8.69 -6.40
C THR A 396 18.53 7.29 -6.14
N ARG A 397 19.85 7.16 -6.11
CA ARG A 397 20.52 5.88 -5.79
C ARG A 397 20.23 5.46 -4.34
N GLN A 398 20.25 6.41 -3.42
CA GLN A 398 20.01 6.22 -1.99
C GLN A 398 18.54 5.88 -1.72
N MET A 399 17.59 6.53 -2.40
CA MET A 399 16.16 6.17 -2.35
C MET A 399 15.93 4.72 -2.77
N ASN A 400 16.53 4.29 -3.89
CA ASN A 400 16.47 2.90 -4.33
C ASN A 400 17.08 1.94 -3.29
N TYR A 401 18.19 2.34 -2.68
CA TYR A 401 18.84 1.55 -1.64
C TYR A 401 17.98 1.44 -0.36
N CYS A 402 17.38 2.53 0.12
CA CYS A 402 16.48 2.53 1.28
C CYS A 402 15.30 1.56 1.09
N GLY A 403 14.73 1.52 -0.11
CA GLY A 403 13.66 0.58 -0.46
C GLY A 403 14.07 -0.90 -0.40
N VAL A 404 15.36 -1.22 -0.53
CA VAL A 404 15.88 -2.59 -0.50
C VAL A 404 16.44 -2.98 0.85
N CYS A 405 17.23 -2.08 1.45
CA CYS A 405 18.05 -2.42 2.60
C CYS A 405 17.18 -2.66 3.84
N LEU A 406 16.14 -1.85 4.08
CA LEU A 406 15.38 -1.96 5.31
C LEU A 406 14.51 -3.22 5.40
N PRO A 407 13.75 -3.64 4.35
CA PRO A 407 13.07 -4.94 4.36
C PRO A 407 14.05 -6.11 4.64
N THR A 408 15.24 -6.04 4.05
CA THR A 408 16.30 -7.05 4.24
C THR A 408 16.90 -7.00 5.64
N ILE A 409 17.07 -5.80 6.22
CA ILE A 409 17.55 -5.64 7.60
C ILE A 409 16.57 -6.27 8.57
N TYR A 410 15.26 -6.04 8.40
CA TYR A 410 14.22 -6.67 9.23
C TYR A 410 14.21 -8.21 9.16
N SER A 411 14.75 -8.78 8.08
CA SER A 411 14.97 -10.23 7.96
C SER A 411 16.02 -10.77 8.96
N HIS A 412 16.99 -9.92 9.33
CA HIS A 412 18.12 -10.29 10.19
C HIS A 412 17.96 -9.77 11.62
N TYR A 413 17.48 -8.54 11.75
CA TYR A 413 17.35 -7.84 13.02
C TYR A 413 16.12 -6.94 12.97
N LEU A 414 15.20 -7.18 13.89
CA LEU A 414 14.00 -6.39 14.07
C LEU A 414 13.79 -6.16 15.57
N ASN A 415 13.63 -4.90 15.95
CA ASN A 415 13.46 -4.51 17.35
C ASN A 415 11.99 -4.65 17.78
N ASP A 416 11.74 -5.11 19.00
CA ASP A 416 10.39 -5.21 19.57
C ASP A 416 9.66 -3.88 19.56
N VAL A 417 10.38 -2.79 19.83
CA VAL A 417 9.85 -1.43 19.87
C VAL A 417 9.26 -1.00 18.53
N GLU A 418 9.83 -1.43 17.41
CA GLU A 418 9.32 -1.11 16.07
C GLU A 418 8.01 -1.83 15.79
N VAL A 419 7.93 -3.11 16.14
CA VAL A 419 6.72 -3.92 15.98
C VAL A 419 5.58 -3.36 16.82
N ILE A 420 5.86 -3.01 18.08
CA ILE A 420 4.87 -2.43 18.99
C ILE A 420 4.35 -1.09 18.45
N ARG A 421 5.24 -0.23 17.93
CA ARG A 421 4.83 1.07 17.36
C ARG A 421 4.06 0.92 16.07
N GLY A 422 4.51 0.06 15.16
CA GLY A 422 3.77 -0.24 13.92
C GLY A 422 2.38 -0.80 14.23
N ARG A 423 2.27 -1.65 15.26
CA ARG A 423 0.99 -2.17 15.74
C ARG A 423 0.09 -1.08 16.30
N ASN A 424 0.62 -0.20 17.14
CA ASN A 424 -0.13 0.93 17.68
C ASN A 424 -0.57 1.91 16.59
N ALA A 425 0.28 2.16 15.59
CA ALA A 425 -0.07 2.96 14.41
C ALA A 425 -1.21 2.31 13.62
N LEU A 426 -1.16 0.99 13.41
CA LEU A 426 -2.25 0.24 12.79
C LEU A 426 -3.54 0.31 13.62
N TYR A 427 -3.47 0.14 14.94
CA TYR A 427 -4.63 0.26 15.83
C TYR A 427 -5.26 1.64 15.75
N ASN A 428 -4.45 2.70 15.74
CA ASN A 428 -4.93 4.07 15.54
C ASN A 428 -5.59 4.21 14.17
N LYS A 429 -4.99 3.69 13.10
CA LYS A 429 -5.58 3.70 11.75
C LYS A 429 -6.94 3.00 11.70
N LEU A 430 -7.07 1.83 12.32
CA LEU A 430 -8.32 1.08 12.42
C LEU A 430 -9.40 1.81 13.23
N MET A 431 -9.01 2.64 14.19
CA MET A 431 -9.93 3.46 14.98
C MET A 431 -10.34 4.74 14.27
N LEU A 432 -9.44 5.37 13.50
CA LEU A 432 -9.72 6.61 12.78
C LEU A 432 -10.68 6.42 11.60
N ALA A 433 -10.80 5.19 11.09
CA ALA A 433 -11.75 4.82 10.04
C ALA A 433 -13.21 4.79 10.55
N GLU A 434 -13.74 5.95 10.95
CA GLU A 434 -15.11 6.08 11.46
C GLU A 434 -16.12 6.58 10.43
N SER A 435 -15.62 7.22 9.37
CA SER A 435 -16.48 7.84 8.35
C SER A 435 -17.30 6.79 7.62
N THR A 436 -18.57 7.11 7.35
CA THR A 436 -19.49 6.18 6.70
C THR A 436 -18.98 5.75 5.33
N ASP A 437 -18.38 6.64 4.55
CA ASP A 437 -17.81 6.37 3.23
C ASP A 437 -16.61 5.41 3.24
N GLU A 438 -15.67 5.56 4.17
CA GLU A 438 -14.53 4.65 4.30
C GLU A 438 -14.97 3.25 4.72
N VAL A 439 -15.87 3.17 5.70
CA VAL A 439 -16.45 1.89 6.16
C VAL A 439 -17.23 1.22 5.03
N ASN A 440 -18.00 1.99 4.26
CA ASN A 440 -18.77 1.48 3.13
C ASN A 440 -17.85 0.84 2.07
N LYS A 441 -16.76 1.55 1.72
CA LYS A 441 -15.73 1.07 0.81
C LYS A 441 -15.05 -0.19 1.30
N GLU A 442 -14.69 -0.24 2.57
CA GLU A 442 -14.04 -1.40 3.18
C GLU A 442 -14.96 -2.63 3.17
N ILE A 443 -16.25 -2.47 3.50
CA ILE A 443 -17.24 -3.56 3.44
C ILE A 443 -17.39 -4.07 2.00
N GLY A 444 -17.55 -3.16 1.03
CA GLY A 444 -17.70 -3.53 -0.38
C GLY A 444 -16.49 -4.33 -0.89
N ALA A 445 -15.29 -3.84 -0.58
CA ALA A 445 -14.03 -4.52 -0.85
C ALA A 445 -13.96 -5.95 -0.27
N GLN A 446 -14.29 -6.10 1.02
CA GLN A 446 -14.20 -7.38 1.72
C GLN A 446 -15.24 -8.38 1.23
N PHE A 447 -16.47 -7.95 0.94
CA PHE A 447 -17.50 -8.85 0.41
C PHE A 447 -17.19 -9.31 -1.01
N LEU A 448 -16.63 -8.45 -1.86
CA LEU A 448 -16.20 -8.87 -3.19
C LEU A 448 -15.08 -9.93 -3.12
N LEU A 449 -14.06 -9.71 -2.28
CA LEU A 449 -12.86 -10.54 -2.27
C LEU A 449 -12.95 -11.78 -1.37
N LEU A 450 -13.65 -11.67 -0.24
CA LEU A 450 -13.69 -12.68 0.84
C LEU A 450 -15.10 -13.14 1.17
N ASN A 451 -16.13 -12.52 0.59
CA ASN A 451 -17.54 -12.81 0.83
C ASN A 451 -17.97 -12.75 2.30
N ARG A 452 -17.27 -11.95 3.13
CA ARG A 452 -17.61 -11.70 4.53
C ARG A 452 -17.06 -10.36 5.01
N ARG A 453 -17.68 -9.79 6.04
CA ARG A 453 -17.13 -8.65 6.80
C ARG A 453 -16.02 -9.15 7.73
N ILE A 454 -14.82 -8.61 7.60
CA ILE A 454 -13.79 -8.71 8.63
C ILE A 454 -13.90 -7.46 9.49
N HIS A 455 -14.22 -7.64 10.76
CA HIS A 455 -14.29 -6.51 11.68
C HIS A 455 -12.89 -6.05 12.08
N ARG A 456 -12.76 -4.75 12.38
CA ARG A 456 -11.52 -4.16 12.92
C ARG A 456 -10.97 -4.89 14.15
N SER A 457 -11.84 -5.47 14.98
CA SER A 457 -11.46 -6.29 16.15
C SER A 457 -10.71 -7.55 15.74
N GLU A 458 -11.15 -8.21 14.66
CA GLU A 458 -10.51 -9.42 14.11
C GLU A 458 -9.14 -9.08 13.54
N ILE A 459 -9.03 -7.99 12.76
CA ILE A 459 -7.74 -7.51 12.23
C ILE A 459 -6.77 -7.21 13.38
N ALA A 460 -7.23 -6.45 14.38
CA ALA A 460 -6.43 -6.11 15.53
C ALA A 460 -5.98 -7.36 16.31
N SER A 461 -6.88 -8.32 16.52
CA SER A 461 -6.57 -9.55 17.24
C SER A 461 -5.56 -10.41 16.49
N ARG A 462 -5.66 -10.52 15.17
CA ARG A 462 -4.67 -11.24 14.34
C ARG A 462 -3.27 -10.64 14.48
N VAL A 463 -3.17 -9.31 14.43
CA VAL A 463 -1.88 -8.60 14.56
C VAL A 463 -1.35 -8.60 15.99
N ALA A 464 -2.23 -8.65 17.00
CA ALA A 464 -1.83 -8.70 18.42
C ALA A 464 -0.97 -9.93 18.79
N HIS A 465 -1.07 -11.01 18.01
CA HIS A 465 -0.32 -12.25 18.23
C HIS A 465 1.07 -12.25 17.59
N MET A 466 1.36 -11.29 16.70
CA MET A 466 2.60 -11.20 15.93
C MET A 466 3.70 -10.54 16.77
N ASP A 467 4.76 -11.28 17.09
CA ASP A 467 5.95 -10.77 17.76
C ASP A 467 7.06 -10.43 16.76
N ASN A 468 8.18 -9.90 17.24
CA ASN A 468 9.35 -9.61 16.42
C ASN A 468 9.93 -10.85 15.72
N TYR A 469 9.89 -12.02 16.36
CA TYR A 469 10.37 -13.27 15.78
C TYR A 469 9.54 -13.69 14.57
N HIS A 470 8.20 -13.61 14.67
CA HIS A 470 7.29 -13.88 13.56
C HIS A 470 7.52 -12.90 12.41
N MET A 471 7.57 -11.59 12.72
CA MET A 471 7.79 -10.56 11.69
C MET A 471 9.15 -10.69 11.01
N LYS A 472 10.20 -11.01 11.77
CA LYS A 472 11.54 -11.28 11.23
C LYS A 472 11.54 -12.50 10.30
N HIS A 473 10.88 -13.59 10.70
CA HIS A 473 10.78 -14.79 9.87
C HIS A 473 10.05 -14.50 8.56
N MET A 474 8.91 -13.82 8.63
CA MET A 474 8.18 -13.38 7.44
C MET A 474 9.04 -12.48 6.54
N CYS A 475 9.76 -11.50 7.11
CA CYS A 475 10.66 -10.65 6.31
C CYS A 475 11.77 -11.47 5.65
N ASN A 476 12.31 -12.48 6.33
CA ASN A 476 13.29 -13.38 5.76
C ASN A 476 12.73 -14.22 4.61
N GLU A 477 11.51 -14.74 4.71
CA GLU A 477 10.90 -15.51 3.61
C GLU A 477 10.60 -14.65 2.38
N TRP A 478 10.15 -13.41 2.58
CA TRP A 478 9.68 -12.54 1.49
C TRP A 478 10.74 -11.60 0.91
N PHE A 479 11.74 -11.17 1.69
CA PHE A 479 12.70 -10.13 1.26
C PHE A 479 14.16 -10.60 1.18
N TYR A 480 14.57 -11.59 1.98
CA TYR A 480 15.96 -12.05 1.96
C TYR A 480 16.27 -12.78 0.65
N ASP A 481 17.27 -12.30 -0.09
CA ASP A 481 17.59 -12.78 -1.44
C ASP A 481 16.36 -12.82 -2.37
N ALA A 482 15.39 -11.93 -2.14
CA ALA A 482 14.26 -11.73 -3.04
C ALA A 482 14.67 -10.84 -4.22
N GLU A 483 13.85 -10.83 -5.28
CA GLU A 483 14.11 -10.04 -6.47
C GLU A 483 13.14 -8.84 -6.51
N PRO A 484 13.54 -7.65 -6.04
CA PRO A 484 12.72 -6.45 -6.17
C PRO A 484 12.69 -5.93 -7.60
N SER A 485 11.66 -5.13 -7.85
CA SER A 485 11.46 -4.34 -9.06
C SER A 485 11.65 -2.86 -8.74
N PHE A 486 12.27 -2.15 -9.67
CA PHE A 486 12.63 -0.75 -9.51
C PHE A 486 12.04 0.07 -10.64
N THR A 487 11.30 1.11 -10.28
CA THR A 487 10.70 2.06 -11.20
C THR A 487 11.19 3.45 -10.85
N ASN A 488 12.00 4.06 -11.70
CA ASN A 488 12.53 5.42 -11.51
C ASN A 488 12.03 6.33 -12.63
N TRP A 489 11.49 7.49 -12.27
CA TRP A 489 11.00 8.49 -13.23
C TRP A 489 11.45 9.90 -12.84
N GLY A 490 12.06 10.63 -13.78
CA GLY A 490 12.56 12.00 -13.59
C GLY A 490 14.03 12.16 -14.03
N PRO A 491 14.79 13.12 -13.46
CA PRO A 491 16.18 13.37 -13.79
C PRO A 491 17.10 12.28 -13.19
N ILE A 492 17.17 11.14 -13.86
CA ILE A 492 17.79 9.91 -13.33
C ILE A 492 19.11 9.54 -14.03
N GLU A 493 19.78 10.52 -14.65
CA GLU A 493 21.04 10.30 -15.38
C GLU A 493 22.07 9.55 -14.53
N GLN A 494 22.32 10.04 -13.31
CA GLN A 494 23.32 9.47 -12.41
C GLN A 494 23.03 8.01 -12.08
N VAL A 495 21.76 7.65 -11.88
CA VAL A 495 21.36 6.27 -11.54
C VAL A 495 21.36 5.38 -12.78
N SER A 496 20.89 5.86 -13.92
CA SER A 496 20.87 5.07 -15.15
C SER A 496 22.26 4.64 -15.62
N GLN A 497 23.29 5.45 -15.37
CA GLN A 497 24.68 5.17 -15.75
C GLN A 497 25.36 4.11 -14.88
N VAL A 498 24.92 3.94 -13.63
CA VAL A 498 25.57 3.04 -12.64
C VAL A 498 24.65 1.95 -12.08
N GLY A 499 23.36 2.04 -12.36
CA GLY A 499 22.28 1.21 -11.84
C GLY A 499 22.18 -0.12 -12.57
N SER A 500 23.11 -1.04 -12.30
CA SER A 500 22.95 -2.43 -12.72
C SER A 500 21.96 -3.15 -11.80
N TYR A 501 21.12 -4.03 -12.36
CA TYR A 501 20.22 -4.87 -11.55
C TYR A 501 20.99 -5.66 -10.48
N LYS A 502 22.18 -6.15 -10.85
CA LYS A 502 23.09 -6.87 -9.95
C LYS A 502 23.45 -6.05 -8.72
N TYR A 503 23.71 -4.74 -8.88
CA TYR A 503 24.04 -3.87 -7.74
C TYR A 503 22.90 -3.85 -6.72
N PHE A 504 21.67 -3.67 -7.18
CA PHE A 504 20.52 -3.63 -6.27
C PHE A 504 20.18 -5.00 -5.68
N LYS A 505 20.25 -6.06 -6.50
CA LYS A 505 20.01 -7.44 -6.07
C LYS A 505 20.97 -7.88 -4.97
N VAL A 506 22.26 -7.56 -5.06
CA VAL A 506 23.22 -7.91 -3.99
C VAL A 506 22.84 -7.29 -2.65
N ASN A 507 22.20 -6.11 -2.65
CA ASN A 507 21.76 -5.45 -1.43
C ASN A 507 20.53 -6.12 -0.77
N THR A 508 19.85 -7.05 -1.45
CA THR A 508 18.80 -7.89 -0.86
C THR A 508 19.35 -9.00 0.04
N MET A 509 20.68 -9.12 0.10
CA MET A 509 21.39 -9.97 1.05
C MET A 509 22.14 -9.15 2.12
N SER A 510 21.94 -7.82 2.14
CA SER A 510 22.64 -6.93 3.07
C SER A 510 22.25 -7.20 4.53
N THR A 511 23.26 -7.32 5.37
CA THR A 511 23.12 -7.36 6.83
C THR A 511 23.32 -5.96 7.42
N VAL A 512 22.96 -5.79 8.71
CA VAL A 512 23.13 -4.53 9.46
C VAL A 512 24.57 -3.98 9.37
N SER A 513 25.59 -4.84 9.30
CA SER A 513 27.00 -4.44 9.19
C SER A 513 27.39 -3.83 7.84
N ASN A 514 26.69 -4.19 6.76
CA ASN A 514 26.97 -3.67 5.41
C ASN A 514 26.16 -2.40 5.09
N ALA A 515 25.12 -2.11 5.89
CA ALA A 515 24.14 -1.08 5.59
C ALA A 515 24.73 0.33 5.47
N HIS A 516 25.66 0.69 6.38
CA HIS A 516 26.29 2.01 6.43
C HIS A 516 27.35 2.23 5.35
N HIS A 517 28.07 1.20 4.91
CA HIS A 517 29.10 1.38 3.90
C HIS A 517 28.49 1.73 2.54
N SER A 518 27.45 1.01 2.11
CA SER A 518 26.82 1.19 0.79
C SER A 518 25.98 2.46 0.61
N LEU A 519 25.58 3.14 1.71
CA LEU A 519 24.86 4.42 1.65
C LEU A 519 25.77 5.60 1.29
N PHE A 520 27.05 5.52 1.65
CA PHE A 520 28.01 6.64 1.56
C PHE A 520 29.21 6.36 0.65
N THR A 521 29.24 5.20 -0.03
CA THR A 521 30.20 4.85 -1.10
C THR A 521 29.44 4.47 -2.37
#